data_AF-A0A519H105-F1
#
_entry.id   AF-A0A519H105-F1
#
_cell.length_a   1.000
_cell.length_b   1.000
_cell.length_c   1.000
_cell.angle_alpha   90.00
_cell.angle_beta   90.00
_cell.angle_gamma   90.00
#
_symmetry.space_group_name_H-M   'P 1'
#
loop_
_entity.id
_entity.type
_entity.pdbx_description
1 polymer ?
#
loop_
_entity_poly.entity_id
_entity_poly.type
_entity_poly.pdbx_seq_one_letter_code
_entity_poly.pdbx_strand_id
1 'polypeptide(L)'
;MVQLLGPQDRLLRVVEREHPDVQVHVRGNEITLTGDTASVAGARALVDELITMARAGQGLDPADVSASSRIMRADAGMRPSEVLGEAILTSRGRIIRPKTLGQKAYVDAIDDNTIVFGIGPAGTGKTYLAMAKAVQALQRKEVSRIILSRPAIEAGERLGFLPGSLTDKIDPYLRPLYDALNEMLDPELVPKLMASGTIEVAPLAYMRGRTLNDSFVVLDEAQNTTPEQMKMFLTRLGFGTRMVITGDITQIDLPEGASGLRLVTRVLKDIDDIHFSSLTSADVVRHTLVGRIVDAYTEYDEKRLSARRERDEASEFANRAERRRAQDSRDARRSPGPRDQGPRDQGPRDHLPKRGRA
;
A
#
# COMPACT_ATOMS: atom_id res chain seq x y z
N MET A 1 25.08 22.77 13.66
CA MET A 1 25.68 21.48 14.09
C MET A 1 24.72 20.59 14.84
N VAL A 2 24.19 21.00 16.00
CA VAL A 2 23.43 20.08 16.87
C VAL A 2 22.22 19.44 16.16
N GLN A 3 21.51 20.20 15.33
CA GLN A 3 20.42 19.69 14.49
C GLN A 3 20.86 18.76 13.35
N LEU A 4 22.11 18.88 12.88
CA LEU A 4 22.65 18.08 11.77
C LEU A 4 23.25 16.75 12.25
N LEU A 5 23.87 16.74 13.44
CA LEU A 5 24.42 15.53 14.06
C LEU A 5 23.32 14.73 14.77
N GLY A 6 22.33 15.44 15.31
CA GLY A 6 21.30 14.89 16.17
C GLY A 6 21.84 14.48 17.55
N PRO A 7 20.97 14.11 18.50
CA PRO A 7 21.38 13.56 19.78
C PRO A 7 22.30 12.34 19.60
N GLN A 8 23.45 12.32 20.28
CA GLN A 8 24.43 11.22 20.25
C GLN A 8 24.93 10.86 18.84
N ASP A 9 25.04 11.87 17.96
CA ASP A 9 25.52 11.72 16.57
C ASP A 9 24.72 10.70 15.75
N ARG A 10 23.44 10.49 16.12
CA ARG A 10 22.58 9.47 15.51
C ARG A 10 22.38 9.68 14.01
N LEU A 11 22.41 10.92 13.52
CA LEU A 11 22.24 11.22 12.09
C LEU A 11 23.52 10.91 11.32
N LEU A 12 24.69 11.13 11.94
CA LEU A 12 25.99 10.79 11.36
C LEU A 12 26.11 9.29 11.07
N ARG A 13 25.71 8.46 12.05
CA ARG A 13 25.70 6.99 11.88
C ARG A 13 24.82 6.52 10.74
N VAL A 14 23.78 7.29 10.41
CA VAL A 14 22.93 6.98 9.27
C VAL A 14 23.64 7.35 7.98
N VAL A 15 24.29 8.52 7.91
CA VAL A 15 25.11 8.92 6.76
C VAL A 15 26.20 7.87 6.47
N GLU A 16 26.92 7.41 7.49
CA GLU A 16 27.93 6.34 7.38
C GLU A 16 27.32 5.02 6.88
N ARG A 17 26.11 4.67 7.32
CA ARG A 17 25.41 3.47 6.84
C ARG A 17 24.98 3.59 5.38
N GLU A 18 24.53 4.76 4.95
CA GLU A 18 24.14 5.00 3.56
C GLU A 18 25.35 5.07 2.62
N HIS A 19 26.52 5.46 3.13
CA HIS A 19 27.80 5.56 2.41
C HIS A 19 28.91 4.78 3.15
N PRO A 20 28.91 3.43 3.09
CA PRO A 20 29.81 2.59 3.88
C PRO A 20 31.31 2.76 3.54
N ASP A 21 31.62 3.26 2.34
CA ASP A 21 33.00 3.48 1.88
C ASP A 21 33.56 4.85 2.30
N VAL A 22 32.81 5.64 3.08
CA VAL A 22 33.21 6.98 3.52
C VAL A 22 33.30 7.03 5.04
N GLN A 23 34.46 7.41 5.54
CA GLN A 23 34.64 7.75 6.95
C GLN A 23 34.25 9.20 7.18
N VAL A 24 33.37 9.44 8.15
CA VAL A 24 32.88 10.77 8.52
C VAL A 24 33.43 11.14 9.88
N HIS A 25 34.20 12.23 9.96
CA HIS A 25 34.71 12.76 11.22
C HIS A 25 34.19 14.18 11.45
N VAL A 26 33.79 14.49 12.68
CA VAL A 26 33.27 15.83 13.01
C VAL A 26 34.04 16.42 14.16
N ARG A 27 34.55 17.65 13.94
CA ARG A 27 35.26 18.41 14.96
C ARG A 27 34.75 19.86 14.95
N GLY A 28 34.03 20.24 16.00
CA GLY A 28 33.44 21.58 16.10
C GLY A 28 32.42 21.80 14.99
N ASN A 29 32.74 22.68 14.05
CA ASN A 29 31.93 23.00 12.87
C ASN A 29 32.44 22.41 11.55
N GLU A 30 33.46 21.56 11.62
CA GLU A 30 34.11 20.96 10.46
C GLU A 30 33.70 19.48 10.35
N ILE A 31 33.28 19.08 9.15
CA ILE A 31 32.96 17.70 8.78
C ILE A 31 34.00 17.25 7.76
N THR A 32 34.82 16.29 8.14
CA THR A 32 35.84 15.68 7.27
C THR A 32 35.28 14.37 6.70
N LEU A 33 35.30 14.24 5.38
CA LEU A 33 34.90 13.03 4.65
C LEU A 33 36.14 12.41 4.00
N THR A 34 36.41 11.14 4.30
CA THR A 34 37.59 10.41 3.77
C THR A 34 37.14 9.13 3.09
N GLY A 35 37.62 8.89 1.87
CA GLY A 35 37.28 7.73 1.05
C GLY A 35 37.58 7.99 -0.43
N ASP A 36 37.07 7.12 -1.30
CA ASP A 36 37.22 7.29 -2.75
C ASP A 36 36.46 8.52 -3.26
N THR A 37 36.98 9.18 -4.30
CA THR A 37 36.49 10.48 -4.78
C THR A 37 34.99 10.46 -5.11
N ALA A 38 34.50 9.40 -5.74
CA ALA A 38 33.08 9.27 -6.08
C ALA A 38 32.18 9.12 -4.83
N SER A 39 32.61 8.29 -3.88
CA SER A 39 31.87 8.05 -2.63
C SER A 39 31.85 9.28 -1.75
N VAL A 40 32.98 9.98 -1.63
CA VAL A 40 33.10 11.27 -0.92
C VAL A 40 32.20 12.34 -1.56
N ALA A 41 32.15 12.41 -2.89
CA ALA A 41 31.28 13.36 -3.58
C ALA A 41 29.80 13.13 -3.28
N GLY A 42 29.35 11.87 -3.30
CA GLY A 42 27.98 11.50 -2.93
C GLY A 42 27.64 11.82 -1.48
N ALA A 43 28.51 11.44 -0.54
CA ALA A 43 28.33 11.72 0.88
C ALA A 43 28.32 13.24 1.18
N ARG A 44 29.19 14.00 0.50
CA ARG A 44 29.23 15.47 0.61
C ARG A 44 27.91 16.09 0.14
N ALA A 45 27.42 15.68 -1.03
CA ALA A 45 26.17 16.21 -1.56
C ALA A 45 25.00 15.94 -0.59
N LEU A 46 24.94 14.74 0.01
CA LEU A 46 23.93 14.41 1.02
C LEU A 46 24.04 15.32 2.25
N VAL A 47 25.26 15.53 2.78
CA VAL A 47 25.51 16.40 3.93
C VAL A 47 25.11 17.86 3.62
N ASP A 48 25.43 18.37 2.43
CA ASP A 48 25.09 19.72 1.99
C ASP A 48 23.56 19.93 1.92
N GLU A 49 22.81 18.93 1.45
CA GLU A 49 21.34 18.96 1.43
C GLU A 49 20.74 18.92 2.84
N LEU A 50 21.28 18.07 3.73
CA LEU A 50 20.86 18.03 5.14
C LEU A 50 21.16 19.36 5.86
N ILE A 51 22.29 20.00 5.56
CA ILE A 51 22.61 21.34 6.07
C ILE A 51 21.56 22.35 5.59
N THR A 52 21.17 22.28 4.33
CA THR A 52 20.17 23.18 3.72
C THR A 52 18.81 23.01 4.42
N MET A 53 18.37 21.77 4.61
CA MET A 53 17.16 21.43 5.35
C MET A 53 17.21 21.93 6.81
N ALA A 54 18.31 21.67 7.52
CA ALA A 54 18.47 22.14 8.90
C ALA A 54 18.47 23.68 9.01
N ARG A 55 19.11 24.37 8.05
CA ARG A 55 19.11 25.85 7.99
C ARG A 55 17.73 26.43 7.73
N ALA A 56 16.88 25.73 6.99
CA ALA A 56 15.47 26.08 6.80
C ALA A 56 14.62 25.84 8.06
N GLY A 57 15.23 25.48 9.19
CA GLY A 57 14.55 25.25 10.47
C GLY A 57 13.91 23.87 10.59
N GLN A 58 14.23 22.95 9.67
CA GLN A 58 13.65 21.61 9.71
C GLN A 58 14.32 20.75 10.78
N GLY A 59 13.51 20.12 11.63
CA GLY A 59 13.99 19.06 12.50
C GLY A 59 14.34 17.83 11.67
N LEU A 60 15.61 17.42 11.71
CA LEU A 60 16.08 16.22 11.02
C LEU A 60 16.02 14.99 11.95
N ASP A 61 15.51 13.89 11.40
CA ASP A 61 15.51 12.57 12.01
C ASP A 61 16.29 11.53 11.16
N PRO A 62 16.61 10.35 11.71
CA PRO A 62 17.29 9.29 10.97
C PRO A 62 16.58 8.84 9.67
N ALA A 63 15.25 8.92 9.63
CA ALA A 63 14.48 8.56 8.44
C ALA A 63 14.66 9.61 7.34
N ASP A 64 14.79 10.89 7.68
CA ASP A 64 15.04 11.97 6.72
C ASP A 64 16.38 11.82 5.99
N VAL A 65 17.43 11.38 6.70
CA VAL A 65 18.75 11.08 6.09
C VAL A 65 18.62 9.93 5.08
N SER A 66 17.94 8.86 5.49
CA SER A 66 17.74 7.67 4.63
C SER A 66 16.87 8.01 3.40
N ALA A 67 15.84 8.83 3.59
CA ALA A 67 14.97 9.32 2.51
C ALA A 67 15.74 10.22 1.54
N SER A 68 16.53 11.16 2.05
CA SER A 68 17.36 12.06 1.23
C SER A 68 18.36 11.28 0.37
N SER A 69 19.05 10.28 0.96
CA SER A 69 19.94 9.40 0.20
C SER A 69 19.19 8.64 -0.91
N ARG A 70 17.98 8.14 -0.63
CA ARG A 70 17.15 7.45 -1.63
C ARG A 70 16.74 8.36 -2.79
N ILE A 71 16.32 9.60 -2.49
CA ILE A 71 15.93 10.59 -3.50
C ILE A 71 17.11 10.88 -4.43
N MET A 72 18.28 11.17 -3.86
CA MET A 72 19.48 11.49 -4.64
C MET A 72 19.98 10.33 -5.51
N ARG A 73 19.75 9.08 -5.08
CA ARG A 73 20.05 7.89 -5.90
C ARG A 73 19.05 7.67 -7.03
N ALA A 74 17.79 8.05 -6.82
CA ALA A 74 16.74 7.90 -7.81
C ALA A 74 16.86 8.94 -8.93
N ASP A 75 17.20 10.18 -8.58
CA ASP A 75 17.43 11.27 -9.53
C ASP A 75 18.50 12.24 -8.98
N ALA A 76 19.65 12.30 -9.65
CA ALA A 76 20.77 13.16 -9.24
C ALA A 76 20.49 14.67 -9.42
N GLY A 77 19.45 15.05 -10.17
CA GLY A 77 19.04 16.43 -10.38
C GLY A 77 18.07 16.96 -9.31
N MET A 78 17.42 16.07 -8.55
CA MET A 78 16.45 16.46 -7.52
C MET A 78 17.14 16.80 -6.20
N ARG A 79 16.75 17.92 -5.60
CA ARG A 79 17.22 18.32 -4.27
C ARG A 79 16.25 17.80 -3.20
N PRO A 80 16.69 16.93 -2.28
CA PRO A 80 15.89 16.51 -1.13
C PRO A 80 15.32 17.68 -0.34
N SER A 81 16.05 18.80 -0.25
CA SER A 81 15.56 20.02 0.40
C SER A 81 14.34 20.66 -0.26
N GLU A 82 14.10 20.46 -1.56
CA GLU A 82 12.90 20.94 -2.25
C GLU A 82 11.72 19.98 -2.09
N VAL A 83 12.00 18.67 -2.02
CA VAL A 83 10.98 17.62 -1.90
C VAL A 83 10.49 17.47 -0.46
N LEU A 84 11.43 17.38 0.48
CA LEU A 84 11.20 17.15 1.91
C LEU A 84 11.16 18.48 2.70
N GLY A 85 11.31 19.61 2.00
CA GLY A 85 11.45 20.97 2.50
C GLY A 85 10.22 21.60 3.15
N GLU A 86 9.04 21.25 2.66
CA GLU A 86 7.82 21.94 3.08
C GLU A 86 7.01 21.09 4.05
N ALA A 87 6.85 21.60 5.28
CA ALA A 87 5.97 21.00 6.26
C ALA A 87 4.51 21.27 5.88
N ILE A 88 3.68 20.24 5.89
CA ILE A 88 2.22 20.39 5.74
C ILE A 88 1.67 20.97 7.04
N LEU A 89 2.02 20.35 8.17
CA LEU A 89 1.60 20.78 9.49
C LEU A 89 2.75 20.65 10.48
N THR A 90 2.77 21.56 11.44
CA THR A 90 3.58 21.44 12.64
C THR A 90 2.64 21.52 13.83
N SER A 91 2.53 20.43 14.59
CA SER A 91 1.69 20.36 15.79
C SER A 91 2.47 19.70 16.91
N ARG A 92 2.55 20.37 18.07
CA ARG A 92 3.19 19.82 19.29
C ARG A 92 4.61 19.28 19.09
N GLY A 93 5.39 19.97 18.26
CA GLY A 93 6.76 19.57 17.92
C GLY A 93 6.87 18.37 16.95
N ARG A 94 5.74 17.82 16.48
CA ARG A 94 5.69 16.87 15.37
C ARG A 94 5.51 17.63 14.06
N ILE A 95 6.32 17.29 13.07
CA ILE A 95 6.25 17.84 11.72
C ILE A 95 5.68 16.77 10.81
N ILE A 96 4.57 17.07 10.15
CA ILE A 96 3.95 16.21 9.15
C ILE A 96 4.33 16.74 7.77
N ARG A 97 5.04 15.90 7.00
CA ARG A 97 5.51 16.22 5.66
C ARG A 97 5.63 14.95 4.81
N PRO A 98 5.65 15.07 3.48
CA PRO A 98 6.05 13.98 2.60
C PRO A 98 7.46 13.50 2.95
N LYS A 99 7.68 12.19 2.86
CA LYS A 99 8.96 11.52 3.12
C LYS A 99 9.53 10.82 1.88
N THR A 100 8.78 10.77 0.79
CA THR A 100 9.18 10.17 -0.49
C THR A 100 8.73 11.04 -1.66
N LEU A 101 9.32 10.84 -2.84
CA LEU A 101 8.89 11.52 -4.07
C LEU A 101 7.42 11.24 -4.39
N GLY A 102 6.98 9.98 -4.25
CA GLY A 102 5.58 9.62 -4.49
C GLY A 102 4.62 10.31 -3.52
N GLN A 103 4.99 10.42 -2.24
CA GLN A 103 4.21 11.19 -1.26
C GLN A 103 4.16 12.69 -1.59
N LYS A 104 5.27 13.27 -2.09
CA LYS A 104 5.32 14.69 -2.48
C LYS A 104 4.40 14.94 -3.67
N ALA A 105 4.54 14.13 -4.73
CA ALA A 105 3.68 14.21 -5.91
C ALA A 105 2.20 14.04 -5.56
N TYR A 106 1.87 13.13 -4.62
CA TYR A 106 0.51 12.98 -4.12
C TYR A 106 -0.01 14.22 -3.40
N VAL A 107 0.81 14.83 -2.54
CA VAL A 107 0.42 16.05 -1.81
C VAL A 107 0.26 17.24 -2.76
N ASP A 108 1.14 17.38 -3.75
CA ASP A 108 1.04 18.43 -4.77
C ASP A 108 -0.24 18.27 -5.61
N ALA A 109 -0.56 17.03 -5.98
CA ALA A 109 -1.80 16.75 -6.70
C ALA A 109 -3.06 17.18 -5.92
N ILE A 110 -3.05 17.10 -4.58
CA ILE A 110 -4.16 17.57 -3.71
C ILE A 110 -4.32 19.09 -3.80
N ASP A 111 -3.24 19.84 -3.98
CA ASP A 111 -3.29 21.29 -4.11
C ASP A 111 -3.84 21.71 -5.48
N ASP A 112 -3.38 21.00 -6.52
CA ASP A 112 -3.61 21.34 -7.93
C ASP A 112 -4.93 20.80 -8.51
N ASN A 113 -5.62 19.88 -7.83
CA ASN A 113 -6.84 19.23 -8.34
C ASN A 113 -7.98 19.25 -7.32
N THR A 114 -9.21 19.32 -7.82
CA THR A 114 -10.42 19.26 -7.01
C THR A 114 -10.67 17.86 -6.44
N ILE A 115 -10.42 16.80 -7.22
CA ILE A 115 -10.57 15.41 -6.78
C ILE A 115 -9.25 14.66 -6.94
N VAL A 116 -8.77 14.03 -5.86
CA VAL A 116 -7.57 13.18 -5.90
C VAL A 116 -7.86 11.79 -5.37
N PHE A 117 -7.44 10.78 -6.12
CA PHE A 117 -7.44 9.39 -5.69
C PHE A 117 -6.03 8.99 -5.25
N GLY A 118 -5.83 8.78 -3.95
CA GLY A 118 -4.61 8.24 -3.37
C GLY A 118 -4.69 6.71 -3.26
N ILE A 119 -4.10 5.99 -4.21
CA ILE A 119 -4.20 4.53 -4.30
C ILE A 119 -2.86 3.91 -3.96
N GLY A 120 -2.80 3.01 -2.98
CA GLY A 120 -1.57 2.29 -2.67
C GLY A 120 -1.63 1.48 -1.38
N PRO A 121 -0.56 0.75 -1.03
CA PRO A 121 -0.55 -0.15 0.11
C PRO A 121 -0.71 0.55 1.46
N ALA A 122 -0.99 -0.22 2.50
CA ALA A 122 -1.04 0.30 3.86
C ALA A 122 0.34 0.85 4.30
N GLY A 123 0.35 2.00 4.95
CA GLY A 123 1.58 2.64 5.45
C GLY A 123 2.31 3.54 4.46
N THR A 124 1.77 3.78 3.27
CA THR A 124 2.27 4.80 2.32
C THR A 124 1.92 6.24 2.69
N GLY A 125 1.12 6.43 3.75
CA GLY A 125 0.71 7.75 4.23
C GLY A 125 -0.47 8.37 3.49
N LYS A 126 -1.12 7.68 2.54
CA LYS A 126 -2.25 8.22 1.73
C LYS A 126 -3.31 8.96 2.54
N THR A 127 -3.90 8.31 3.55
CA THR A 127 -4.95 8.88 4.39
C THR A 127 -4.39 9.93 5.33
N TYR A 128 -3.23 9.66 5.93
CA TYR A 128 -2.59 10.56 6.89
C TYR A 128 -2.20 11.91 6.27
N LEU A 129 -1.59 11.90 5.08
CA LEU A 129 -1.22 13.12 4.35
C LEU A 129 -2.45 13.86 3.82
N ALA A 130 -3.50 13.16 3.37
CA ALA A 130 -4.76 13.78 2.98
C ALA A 130 -5.40 14.54 4.15
N MET A 131 -5.45 13.90 5.33
CA MET A 131 -5.97 14.53 6.55
C MET A 131 -5.12 15.71 6.99
N ALA A 132 -3.79 15.63 6.86
CA ALA A 132 -2.90 16.75 7.15
C ALA A 132 -3.19 17.95 6.22
N LYS A 133 -3.44 17.70 4.93
CA LYS A 133 -3.86 18.75 3.98
C LYS A 133 -5.24 19.31 4.29
N ALA A 134 -6.19 18.47 4.71
CA ALA A 134 -7.50 18.91 5.15
C ALA A 134 -7.42 19.88 6.35
N VAL A 135 -6.63 19.51 7.36
CA VAL A 135 -6.39 20.35 8.55
C VAL A 135 -5.65 21.63 8.18
N GLN A 136 -4.65 21.57 7.29
CA GLN A 136 -3.96 22.75 6.78
C GLN A 136 -4.93 23.71 6.08
N ALA A 137 -5.78 23.21 5.18
CA ALA A 137 -6.77 24.01 4.46
C ALA A 137 -7.76 24.68 5.43
N LEU A 138 -8.21 23.97 6.47
CA LEU A 138 -9.07 24.53 7.51
C LEU A 138 -8.37 25.64 8.30
N GLN A 139 -7.11 25.43 8.72
CA GLN A 139 -6.33 26.44 9.45
C GLN A 139 -6.04 27.69 8.61
N ARG A 140 -5.83 27.51 7.30
CA ARG A 140 -5.66 28.59 6.33
C ARG A 140 -6.98 29.25 5.90
N LYS A 141 -8.11 28.76 6.39
CA LYS A 141 -9.47 29.22 6.03
C LYS A 141 -9.78 29.11 4.53
N GLU A 142 -9.14 28.16 3.86
CA GLU A 142 -9.42 27.81 2.47
C GLU A 142 -10.71 27.00 2.35
N VAL A 143 -11.08 26.30 3.42
CA VAL A 143 -12.36 25.62 3.60
C VAL A 143 -12.92 25.95 5.00
N SER A 144 -14.24 25.89 5.17
CA SER A 144 -14.86 26.05 6.49
C SER A 144 -15.07 24.75 7.25
N ARG A 145 -15.02 23.59 6.57
CA ARG A 145 -15.30 22.29 7.19
C ARG A 145 -14.41 21.17 6.69
N ILE A 146 -14.17 20.17 7.53
CA ILE A 146 -13.56 18.89 7.17
C ILE A 146 -14.59 17.78 7.37
N ILE A 147 -14.75 16.91 6.36
CA ILE A 147 -15.63 15.76 6.44
C ILE A 147 -14.79 14.51 6.16
N LEU A 148 -14.63 13.65 7.17
CA LEU A 148 -13.94 12.38 7.06
C LEU A 148 -14.97 11.26 7.03
N SER A 149 -14.87 10.39 6.04
CA SER A 149 -15.82 9.30 5.87
C SER A 149 -15.13 7.99 5.56
N ARG A 150 -15.76 6.89 5.97
CA ARG A 150 -15.31 5.52 5.73
C ARG A 150 -16.55 4.66 5.44
N PRO A 151 -16.49 3.71 4.48
CA PRO A 151 -17.57 2.75 4.29
C PRO A 151 -17.66 1.83 5.50
N ALA A 152 -18.88 1.54 5.94
CA ALA A 152 -19.10 0.50 6.94
C ALA A 152 -18.99 -0.87 6.24
N ILE A 153 -18.08 -1.70 6.72
CA ILE A 153 -17.84 -3.04 6.17
C ILE A 153 -18.13 -4.02 7.28
N GLU A 154 -18.97 -5.01 6.99
CA GLU A 154 -19.18 -6.13 7.90
C GLU A 154 -18.01 -7.12 7.79
N ALA A 155 -16.84 -6.71 8.27
CA ALA A 155 -15.66 -7.56 8.28
C ALA A 155 -15.73 -8.53 9.47
N GLY A 156 -16.29 -9.73 9.23
CA GLY A 156 -16.18 -10.89 10.12
C GLY A 156 -17.32 -11.07 11.14
N GLU A 157 -17.74 -10.01 11.83
CA GLU A 157 -18.93 -10.02 12.70
C GLU A 157 -20.02 -9.14 12.07
N ARG A 158 -21.25 -9.65 11.90
CA ARG A 158 -22.36 -8.81 11.44
C ARG A 158 -22.47 -7.64 12.42
N LEU A 159 -22.61 -6.41 11.90
CA LEU A 159 -22.76 -5.18 12.72
C LEU A 159 -23.87 -5.33 13.79
N GLY A 160 -24.80 -6.27 13.57
CA GLY A 160 -25.81 -6.71 14.53
C GLY A 160 -25.31 -7.23 15.89
N PHE A 161 -24.09 -7.76 16.03
CA PHE A 161 -23.65 -8.52 17.23
C PHE A 161 -22.92 -7.72 18.32
N LEU A 162 -22.43 -6.50 18.02
CA LEU A 162 -21.85 -5.64 19.06
C LEU A 162 -22.97 -5.09 19.97
N PRO A 163 -22.88 -5.15 21.31
CA PRO A 163 -23.87 -4.53 22.19
C PRO A 163 -23.75 -3.00 22.14
N GLY A 164 -24.89 -2.28 22.19
CA GLY A 164 -24.91 -0.82 22.24
C GLY A 164 -25.76 -0.15 21.14
N SER A 165 -25.68 1.18 21.08
CA SER A 165 -26.35 1.99 20.05
C SER A 165 -25.70 1.79 18.66
N LEU A 166 -26.39 2.17 17.58
CA LEU A 166 -25.81 2.11 16.23
C LEU A 166 -24.48 2.89 16.14
N THR A 167 -24.35 3.97 16.89
CA THR A 167 -23.12 4.75 17.00
C THR A 167 -21.99 3.94 17.64
N ASP A 168 -22.26 3.24 18.75
CA ASP A 168 -21.26 2.42 19.46
C ASP A 168 -20.72 1.27 18.61
N LYS A 169 -21.54 0.78 17.67
CA LYS A 169 -21.18 -0.28 16.73
C LYS A 169 -20.25 0.18 15.61
N ILE A 170 -20.36 1.45 15.23
CA ILE A 170 -19.66 2.06 14.10
C ILE A 170 -18.36 2.73 14.56
N ASP A 171 -18.32 3.24 15.79
CA ASP A 171 -17.19 3.96 16.36
C ASP A 171 -15.83 3.25 16.22
N PRO A 172 -15.71 1.91 16.42
CA PRO A 172 -14.43 1.22 16.25
C PRO A 172 -13.82 1.37 14.84
N TYR A 173 -14.64 1.45 13.79
CA TYR A 173 -14.18 1.61 12.41
C TYR A 173 -13.72 3.03 12.10
N LEU A 174 -14.24 4.01 12.83
CA LEU A 174 -13.89 5.43 12.66
C LEU A 174 -12.73 5.87 13.57
N ARG A 175 -12.41 5.07 14.60
CA ARG A 175 -11.35 5.35 15.58
C ARG A 175 -10.00 5.75 14.98
N PRO A 176 -9.47 5.09 13.93
CA PRO A 176 -8.21 5.52 13.32
C PRO A 176 -8.23 6.95 12.78
N LEU A 177 -9.38 7.46 12.33
CA LEU A 177 -9.54 8.85 11.88
C LEU A 177 -9.53 9.81 13.07
N TYR A 178 -10.17 9.45 14.19
CA TYR A 178 -10.10 10.23 15.42
C TYR A 178 -8.67 10.30 15.97
N ASP A 179 -7.96 9.18 15.99
CA ASP A 179 -6.58 9.12 16.47
C ASP A 179 -5.68 10.03 15.63
N ALA A 180 -5.79 9.98 14.30
CA ALA A 180 -5.02 10.85 13.41
C ALA A 180 -5.33 12.34 13.61
N LEU A 181 -6.58 12.72 13.83
CA LEU A 181 -6.95 14.11 14.14
C LEU A 181 -6.30 14.59 15.46
N ASN A 182 -6.29 13.75 16.49
CA ASN A 182 -5.66 14.07 17.78
C ASN A 182 -4.14 14.22 17.70
N GLU A 183 -3.50 13.67 16.67
CA GLU A 183 -2.08 13.93 16.40
C GLU A 183 -1.84 15.25 15.65
N MET A 184 -2.80 15.68 14.81
CA MET A 184 -2.68 16.84 13.93
C MET A 184 -3.14 18.14 14.60
N LEU A 185 -4.11 18.05 15.50
CA LEU A 185 -4.71 19.18 16.21
C LEU A 185 -4.44 19.06 17.70
N ASP A 186 -4.75 20.11 18.45
CA ASP A 186 -4.75 20.03 19.91
C ASP A 186 -5.92 19.17 20.42
N PRO A 187 -5.62 18.15 21.25
CA PRO A 187 -6.41 17.64 22.37
C PRO A 187 -7.81 18.20 22.55
N GLU A 188 -7.77 19.44 23.04
CA GLU A 188 -8.91 20.16 23.56
C GLU A 188 -9.73 20.86 22.46
N LEU A 189 -9.15 21.04 21.27
CA LEU A 189 -9.82 21.64 20.12
C LEU A 189 -10.64 20.60 19.34
N VAL A 190 -10.16 19.36 19.23
CA VAL A 190 -10.86 18.31 18.47
C VAL A 190 -12.32 18.15 18.92
N PRO A 191 -12.64 17.99 20.22
CA PRO A 191 -14.04 17.89 20.66
C PRO A 191 -14.87 19.13 20.33
N LYS A 192 -14.29 20.33 20.40
CA LYS A 192 -14.99 21.60 20.10
C LYS A 192 -15.34 21.69 18.61
N LEU A 193 -14.40 21.35 17.74
CA LEU A 193 -14.58 21.37 16.28
C LEU A 193 -15.56 20.28 15.81
N MET A 194 -15.57 19.14 16.49
CA MET A 194 -16.57 18.09 16.27
C MET A 194 -17.97 18.55 16.70
N ALA A 195 -18.09 19.15 17.89
CA ALA A 195 -19.36 19.63 18.42
C ALA A 195 -19.96 20.78 17.58
N SER A 196 -19.13 21.64 16.99
CA SER A 196 -19.59 22.70 16.08
C SER A 196 -19.91 22.21 14.67
N GLY A 197 -19.59 20.96 14.34
CA GLY A 197 -19.70 20.42 12.98
C GLY A 197 -18.66 20.99 11.99
N THR A 198 -17.61 21.63 12.50
CA THR A 198 -16.47 22.09 11.69
C THR A 198 -15.63 20.90 11.22
N ILE A 199 -15.50 19.88 12.06
CA ILE A 199 -14.97 18.57 11.68
C ILE A 199 -16.10 17.56 11.86
N GLU A 200 -16.36 16.75 10.84
CA GLU A 200 -17.34 15.68 10.88
C GLU A 200 -16.64 14.36 10.56
N VAL A 201 -16.79 13.35 11.41
CA VAL A 201 -16.34 11.98 11.15
C VAL A 201 -17.57 11.09 11.12
N ALA A 202 -17.94 10.61 9.93
CA ALA A 202 -19.23 9.93 9.74
C ALA A 202 -19.15 8.80 8.69
N PRO A 203 -19.99 7.76 8.81
CA PRO A 203 -20.08 6.71 7.80
C PRO A 203 -20.48 7.22 6.43
N LEU A 204 -20.06 6.51 5.38
CA LEU A 204 -20.37 6.88 3.99
C LEU A 204 -21.89 7.06 3.73
N ALA A 205 -22.74 6.29 4.42
CA ALA A 205 -24.19 6.37 4.28
C ALA A 205 -24.75 7.77 4.61
N TYR A 206 -24.09 8.53 5.49
CA TYR A 206 -24.51 9.87 5.92
C TYR A 206 -24.25 10.93 4.85
N MET A 207 -23.52 10.59 3.79
CA MET A 207 -23.28 11.49 2.66
C MET A 207 -24.47 11.58 1.70
N ARG A 208 -25.41 10.63 1.79
CA ARG A 208 -26.55 10.54 0.86
C ARG A 208 -27.42 11.80 0.93
N GLY A 209 -27.74 12.36 -0.23
CA GLY A 209 -28.62 13.52 -0.35
C GLY A 209 -28.00 14.86 0.04
N ARG A 210 -26.69 14.89 0.36
CA ARG A 210 -25.98 16.14 0.70
C ARG A 210 -25.36 16.80 -0.53
N THR A 211 -25.15 18.11 -0.43
CA THR A 211 -24.20 18.83 -1.28
C THR A 211 -23.15 19.43 -0.35
N LEU A 212 -21.90 19.07 -0.57
CA LEU A 212 -20.79 19.45 0.30
C LEU A 212 -20.14 20.69 -0.31
N ASN A 213 -20.48 21.86 0.21
CA ASN A 213 -19.86 23.14 -0.17
C ASN A 213 -18.82 23.54 0.87
N ASP A 214 -17.78 24.24 0.39
CA ASP A 214 -16.74 24.87 1.22
C ASP A 214 -16.13 23.90 2.23
N SER A 215 -15.84 22.67 1.77
CA SER A 215 -15.41 21.56 2.62
C SER A 215 -14.18 20.85 2.04
N PHE A 216 -13.34 20.32 2.92
CA PHE A 216 -12.35 19.32 2.54
C PHE A 216 -12.86 17.95 2.94
N VAL A 217 -13.08 17.06 1.98
CA VAL A 217 -13.71 15.76 2.20
C VAL A 217 -12.70 14.65 1.95
N VAL A 218 -12.56 13.73 2.90
CA VAL A 218 -11.72 12.54 2.75
C VAL A 218 -12.59 11.29 2.84
N LEU A 219 -12.54 10.42 1.83
CA LEU A 219 -13.12 9.08 1.88
C LEU A 219 -12.01 8.05 2.01
N ASP A 220 -11.91 7.45 3.21
CA ASP A 220 -10.92 6.41 3.50
C ASP A 220 -11.46 5.00 3.25
N GLU A 221 -10.54 4.04 3.04
CA GLU A 221 -10.82 2.66 2.64
C GLU A 221 -11.80 2.53 1.47
N ALA A 222 -11.63 3.39 0.47
CA ALA A 222 -12.54 3.48 -0.66
C ALA A 222 -12.60 2.20 -1.51
N GLN A 223 -11.62 1.29 -1.38
CA GLN A 223 -11.68 -0.03 -2.02
C GLN A 223 -12.90 -0.85 -1.59
N ASN A 224 -13.46 -0.53 -0.42
CA ASN A 224 -14.60 -1.20 0.16
C ASN A 224 -15.94 -0.51 -0.14
N THR A 225 -15.97 0.34 -1.17
CA THR A 225 -17.20 0.91 -1.71
C THR A 225 -17.69 0.13 -2.92
N THR A 226 -19.00 0.10 -3.15
CA THR A 226 -19.56 -0.35 -4.44
C THR A 226 -19.47 0.77 -5.49
N PRO A 227 -19.57 0.46 -6.79
CA PRO A 227 -19.67 1.47 -7.85
C PRO A 227 -20.76 2.54 -7.61
N GLU A 228 -21.92 2.13 -7.10
CA GLU A 228 -23.05 3.01 -6.82
C GLU A 228 -22.73 3.93 -5.64
N GLN A 229 -22.07 3.42 -4.59
CA GLN A 229 -21.63 4.22 -3.46
C GLN A 229 -20.56 5.23 -3.85
N MET A 230 -19.58 4.83 -4.67
CA MET A 230 -18.56 5.73 -5.20
C MET A 230 -19.20 6.85 -6.03
N LYS A 231 -20.11 6.51 -6.96
CA LYS A 231 -20.86 7.50 -7.75
C LYS A 231 -21.71 8.41 -6.86
N MET A 232 -22.38 7.86 -5.86
CA MET A 232 -23.17 8.62 -4.90
C MET A 232 -22.30 9.66 -4.18
N PHE A 233 -21.12 9.25 -3.71
CA PHE A 233 -20.17 10.09 -2.99
C PHE A 233 -19.58 11.21 -3.86
N LEU A 234 -19.05 10.88 -5.04
CA LEU A 234 -18.43 11.87 -5.93
C LEU A 234 -19.44 12.93 -6.39
N THR A 235 -20.71 12.56 -6.57
CA THR A 235 -21.77 13.51 -6.92
C THR A 235 -22.26 14.37 -5.75
N ARG A 236 -21.64 14.28 -4.56
CA ARG A 236 -21.89 15.22 -3.46
C ARG A 236 -20.99 16.46 -3.53
N LEU A 237 -20.05 16.51 -4.48
CA LEU A 237 -19.17 17.65 -4.69
C LEU A 237 -19.98 18.94 -4.91
N GLY A 238 -19.70 19.95 -4.09
CA GLY A 238 -20.24 21.30 -4.19
C GLY A 238 -19.16 22.33 -4.45
N PHE A 239 -19.52 23.62 -4.43
CA PHE A 239 -18.59 24.72 -4.69
C PHE A 239 -17.58 24.88 -3.55
N GLY A 240 -16.34 25.23 -3.89
CA GLY A 240 -15.26 25.46 -2.91
C GLY A 240 -14.84 24.19 -2.15
N THR A 241 -15.14 23.00 -2.69
CA THR A 241 -14.86 21.73 -2.03
C THR A 241 -13.74 20.99 -2.73
N ARG A 242 -12.86 20.37 -1.93
CA ARG A 242 -11.87 19.40 -2.40
C ARG A 242 -12.21 18.02 -1.86
N MET A 243 -11.98 16.99 -2.67
CA MET A 243 -12.22 15.59 -2.30
C MET A 243 -10.95 14.76 -2.46
N VAL A 244 -10.59 14.02 -1.43
CA VAL A 244 -9.50 13.04 -1.48
C VAL A 244 -10.04 11.66 -1.15
N ILE A 245 -9.87 10.71 -2.07
CA ILE A 245 -10.37 9.35 -1.95
C ILE A 245 -9.16 8.42 -1.80
N THR A 246 -9.04 7.77 -0.66
CA THR A 246 -7.89 6.91 -0.33
C THR A 246 -8.30 5.45 -0.26
N GLY A 247 -7.46 4.57 -0.79
CA GLY A 247 -7.72 3.14 -0.71
C GLY A 247 -6.58 2.25 -1.21
N ASP A 248 -6.75 0.96 -1.06
CA ASP A 248 -5.84 -0.07 -1.54
C ASP A 248 -6.60 -1.09 -2.39
N ILE A 249 -6.42 -1.05 -3.72
CA ILE A 249 -7.09 -1.95 -4.66
C ILE A 249 -6.72 -3.43 -4.47
N THR A 250 -5.69 -3.74 -3.69
CA THR A 250 -5.27 -5.11 -3.38
C THR A 250 -5.95 -5.69 -2.14
N GLN A 251 -6.58 -4.86 -1.29
CA GLN A 251 -7.22 -5.23 -0.02
C GLN A 251 -8.74 -5.03 -0.08
N ILE A 252 -9.43 -5.72 -1.01
CA ILE A 252 -10.88 -5.61 -1.17
C ILE A 252 -11.57 -6.58 -0.22
N ASP A 253 -12.34 -6.06 0.75
CA ASP A 253 -13.08 -6.84 1.75
C ASP A 253 -14.53 -7.13 1.34
N LEU A 254 -14.91 -6.81 0.10
CA LEU A 254 -16.27 -7.02 -0.42
C LEU A 254 -16.51 -8.47 -0.88
N PRO A 255 -17.67 -9.09 -0.59
CA PRO A 255 -17.96 -10.50 -0.91
C PRO A 255 -17.83 -10.88 -2.39
N GLU A 256 -18.09 -9.94 -3.30
CA GLU A 256 -18.03 -10.17 -4.75
C GLU A 256 -16.77 -9.58 -5.41
N GLY A 257 -15.86 -8.97 -4.62
CA GLY A 257 -14.64 -8.34 -5.12
C GLY A 257 -14.85 -7.11 -6.03
N ALA A 258 -16.11 -6.70 -6.26
CA ALA A 258 -16.48 -5.58 -7.11
C ALA A 258 -16.27 -4.24 -6.39
N SER A 259 -15.03 -3.75 -6.40
CA SER A 259 -14.67 -2.45 -5.82
C SER A 259 -15.01 -1.28 -6.75
N GLY A 260 -15.76 -0.30 -6.22
CA GLY A 260 -16.02 0.97 -6.87
C GLY A 260 -14.74 1.75 -7.20
N LEU A 261 -13.73 1.67 -6.33
CA LEU A 261 -12.41 2.28 -6.57
C LEU A 261 -11.70 1.70 -7.80
N ARG A 262 -11.82 0.39 -8.05
CA ARG A 262 -11.20 -0.24 -9.22
C ARG A 262 -11.94 0.08 -10.52
N LEU A 263 -13.25 0.35 -10.46
CA LEU A 263 -14.01 0.75 -11.63
C LEU A 263 -13.76 2.22 -11.96
N VAL A 264 -13.77 3.10 -10.96
CA VAL A 264 -13.71 4.55 -11.16
C VAL A 264 -12.40 5.01 -11.80
N THR A 265 -11.28 4.33 -11.54
CA THR A 265 -9.99 4.58 -12.20
C THR A 265 -10.03 4.41 -13.71
N ARG A 266 -10.94 3.59 -14.23
CA ARG A 266 -11.16 3.41 -15.68
C ARG A 266 -12.18 4.39 -16.24
N VAL A 267 -13.19 4.73 -15.45
CA VAL A 267 -14.32 5.57 -15.88
C VAL A 267 -13.96 7.06 -15.89
N LEU A 268 -13.18 7.52 -14.92
CA LEU A 268 -12.86 8.95 -14.75
C LEU A 268 -11.43 9.31 -15.15
N LYS A 269 -10.72 8.42 -15.84
CA LYS A 269 -9.29 8.58 -16.17
C LYS A 269 -8.98 9.87 -16.93
N ASP A 270 -9.87 10.26 -17.84
CA ASP A 270 -9.64 11.34 -18.80
C ASP A 270 -10.47 12.60 -18.45
N ILE A 271 -10.90 12.73 -17.19
CA ILE A 271 -11.63 13.91 -16.72
C ILE A 271 -10.64 14.89 -16.10
N ASP A 272 -10.60 16.10 -16.62
CA ASP A 272 -9.81 17.20 -16.07
C ASP A 272 -10.16 17.46 -14.60
N ASP A 273 -9.18 17.95 -13.82
CA ASP A 273 -9.35 18.27 -12.39
C ASP A 273 -9.61 17.05 -11.48
N ILE A 274 -9.46 15.84 -12.03
CA ILE A 274 -9.40 14.56 -11.31
C ILE A 274 -8.01 13.93 -11.51
N HIS A 275 -7.31 13.68 -10.40
CA HIS A 275 -5.98 13.07 -10.43
C HIS A 275 -5.94 11.71 -9.73
N PHE A 276 -5.17 10.76 -10.28
CA PHE A 276 -4.93 9.44 -9.69
C PHE A 276 -3.46 9.29 -9.29
N SER A 277 -3.17 9.42 -8.00
CA SER A 277 -1.84 9.19 -7.44
C SER A 277 -1.66 7.74 -7.02
N SER A 278 -0.74 7.04 -7.68
CA SER A 278 -0.37 5.66 -7.34
C SER A 278 0.85 5.64 -6.42
N LEU A 279 0.64 5.28 -5.16
CA LEU A 279 1.69 5.06 -4.17
C LEU A 279 2.07 3.58 -4.13
N THR A 280 3.34 3.30 -3.91
CA THR A 280 3.91 1.95 -4.01
C THR A 280 4.56 1.52 -2.69
N SER A 281 5.13 0.31 -2.66
CA SER A 281 5.94 -0.15 -1.52
C SER A 281 7.14 0.77 -1.24
N ALA A 282 7.67 1.47 -2.25
CA ALA A 282 8.75 2.44 -2.07
C ALA A 282 8.34 3.67 -1.22
N ASP A 283 7.03 3.94 -1.15
CA ASP A 283 6.43 5.04 -0.39
C ASP A 283 6.04 4.64 1.04
N VAL A 284 6.23 3.38 1.42
CA VAL A 284 5.93 2.90 2.77
C VAL A 284 7.00 3.41 3.73
N VAL A 285 6.59 4.26 4.67
CA VAL A 285 7.48 4.78 5.71
C VAL A 285 6.99 4.31 7.06
N ARG A 286 7.64 3.25 7.54
CA ARG A 286 7.38 2.64 8.84
C ARG A 286 8.65 2.66 9.69
N HIS A 287 8.48 2.47 10.99
CA HIS A 287 9.62 2.26 11.87
C HIS A 287 10.45 1.05 11.39
N THR A 288 11.78 1.17 11.45
CA THR A 288 12.71 0.14 10.93
C THR A 288 12.47 -1.24 11.53
N LEU A 289 12.14 -1.29 12.82
CA LEU A 289 11.76 -2.54 13.51
C LEU A 289 10.51 -3.19 12.90
N VAL A 290 9.50 -2.41 12.51
CA VAL A 290 8.29 -2.94 11.88
C VAL A 290 8.63 -3.54 10.51
N GLY A 291 9.50 -2.88 9.73
CA GLY A 291 10.03 -3.45 8.49
C GLY A 291 10.69 -4.81 8.73
N ARG A 292 11.63 -4.87 9.67
CA ARG A 292 12.32 -6.13 10.04
C ARG A 292 11.38 -7.23 10.52
N ILE A 293 10.30 -6.88 11.22
CA ILE A 293 9.27 -7.85 11.64
C ILE A 293 8.54 -8.38 10.41
N VAL A 294 8.08 -7.51 9.51
CA VAL A 294 7.38 -7.89 8.28
C VAL A 294 8.26 -8.77 7.40
N ASP A 295 9.53 -8.41 7.22
CA ASP A 295 10.49 -9.20 6.43
C ASP A 295 10.68 -10.60 7.03
N ALA A 296 10.81 -10.71 8.36
CA ALA A 296 10.95 -12.00 9.04
C ALA A 296 9.73 -12.91 8.88
N TYR A 297 8.52 -12.34 8.89
CA TYR A 297 7.29 -13.11 8.63
C TYR A 297 7.17 -13.50 7.15
N THR A 298 7.53 -12.60 6.23
CA THR A 298 7.52 -12.89 4.79
C THR A 298 8.46 -14.05 4.46
N GLU A 299 9.68 -14.03 4.98
CA GLU A 299 10.66 -15.11 4.80
C GLU A 299 10.16 -16.44 5.41
N TYR A 300 9.48 -16.38 6.56
CA TYR A 300 8.88 -17.56 7.18
C TYR A 300 7.76 -18.16 6.30
N ASP A 301 6.86 -17.33 5.79
CA ASP A 301 5.73 -17.75 4.96
C ASP A 301 6.20 -18.31 3.60
N GLU A 302 7.20 -17.67 2.98
CA GLU A 302 7.83 -18.17 1.74
C GLU A 302 8.45 -19.56 1.95
N LYS A 303 9.19 -19.77 3.05
CA LYS A 303 9.75 -21.08 3.41
C LYS A 303 8.66 -22.12 3.67
N ARG A 304 7.53 -21.72 4.25
CA ARG A 304 6.40 -22.63 4.46
C ARG A 304 5.72 -23.02 3.15
N LEU A 305 5.54 -22.07 2.25
CA LEU A 305 4.97 -22.28 0.92
C LEU A 305 5.87 -23.17 0.06
N SER A 306 7.18 -22.94 0.06
CA SER A 306 8.13 -23.81 -0.65
C SER A 306 8.15 -25.22 -0.09
N ALA A 307 8.23 -25.39 1.23
CA ALA A 307 8.20 -26.71 1.87
C ALA A 307 6.87 -27.45 1.63
N ARG A 308 5.76 -26.72 1.46
CA ARG A 308 4.47 -27.32 1.09
C ARG A 308 4.47 -27.78 -0.37
N ARG A 309 4.96 -26.94 -1.30
CA ARG A 309 5.10 -27.30 -2.72
C ARG A 309 6.01 -28.51 -2.91
N GLU A 310 7.15 -28.57 -2.22
CA GLU A 310 8.06 -29.72 -2.27
C GLU A 310 7.40 -31.02 -1.79
N ARG A 311 6.58 -30.94 -0.72
CA ARG A 311 5.80 -32.10 -0.25
C ARG A 311 4.72 -32.53 -1.23
N ASP A 312 4.02 -31.57 -1.82
CA ASP A 312 2.97 -31.83 -2.80
C ASP A 312 3.57 -32.48 -4.07
N GLU A 313 4.69 -31.96 -4.58
CA GLU A 313 5.44 -32.52 -5.70
C GLU A 313 5.99 -33.94 -5.41
N ALA A 314 6.54 -34.17 -4.21
CA ALA A 314 7.00 -35.49 -3.78
C ALA A 314 5.84 -36.50 -3.72
N SER A 315 4.67 -36.07 -3.23
CA SER A 315 3.47 -36.90 -3.16
C SER A 315 2.91 -37.25 -4.56
N GLU A 316 2.95 -36.29 -5.50
CA GLU A 316 2.54 -36.54 -6.88
C GLU A 316 3.49 -37.49 -7.60
N PHE A 317 4.79 -37.37 -7.36
CA PHE A 317 5.80 -38.26 -7.94
C PHE A 317 5.62 -39.70 -7.45
N ALA A 318 5.41 -39.89 -6.14
CA ALA A 318 5.12 -41.20 -5.55
C ALA A 318 3.85 -41.83 -6.13
N ASN A 319 2.76 -41.05 -6.23
CA ASN A 319 1.50 -41.49 -6.83
C ASN A 319 1.66 -41.87 -8.32
N ARG A 320 2.47 -41.14 -9.09
CA ARG A 320 2.77 -41.49 -10.49
C ARG A 320 3.57 -42.78 -10.61
N ALA A 321 4.53 -43.02 -9.71
CA ALA A 321 5.33 -44.23 -9.69
C ALA A 321 4.49 -45.47 -9.33
N GLU A 322 3.57 -45.36 -8.38
CA GLU A 322 2.64 -46.44 -8.03
C GLU A 322 1.68 -46.78 -9.19
N ARG A 323 1.13 -45.76 -9.87
CA ARG A 323 0.26 -45.98 -11.05
C ARG A 323 1.00 -46.71 -12.17
N ARG A 324 2.27 -46.37 -12.43
CA ARG A 324 3.10 -47.08 -13.42
C ARG A 324 3.34 -48.54 -13.03
N ARG A 325 3.71 -48.82 -11.77
CA ARG A 325 3.88 -50.21 -11.28
C ARG A 325 2.60 -51.03 -11.36
N ALA A 326 1.45 -50.43 -11.07
CA ALA A 326 0.14 -51.08 -11.18
C ALA A 326 -0.25 -51.37 -12.64
N GLN A 327 0.26 -50.59 -13.59
CA GLN A 327 0.02 -50.76 -15.02
C GLN A 327 0.94 -51.84 -15.61
N ASP A 328 2.23 -51.82 -15.26
CA ASP A 328 3.22 -52.85 -15.66
C ASP A 328 2.83 -54.24 -15.13
N SER A 329 2.30 -54.32 -13.90
CA SER A 329 1.82 -55.59 -13.32
C SER A 329 0.52 -56.09 -13.93
N ARG A 330 -0.29 -55.22 -14.55
CA ARG A 330 -1.45 -55.63 -15.36
C ARG A 330 -1.03 -56.13 -16.74
N ASP A 331 -0.03 -55.52 -17.35
CA ASP A 331 0.49 -55.96 -18.66
C ASP A 331 1.30 -57.27 -18.55
N ALA A 332 2.04 -57.49 -17.46
CA ALA A 332 2.71 -58.76 -17.20
C ALA A 332 1.73 -59.95 -17.04
N ARG A 333 0.51 -59.72 -16.55
CA ARG A 333 -0.56 -60.73 -16.44
C ARG A 333 -1.25 -61.04 -17.78
N ARG A 334 -0.97 -60.28 -18.84
CA ARG A 334 -1.55 -60.46 -20.19
C ARG A 334 -0.61 -61.11 -21.20
N SER A 335 0.58 -61.56 -20.79
CA SER A 335 1.48 -62.28 -21.69
C SER A 335 0.97 -63.71 -21.99
N PRO A 336 0.88 -64.15 -23.26
CA PRO A 336 0.41 -65.49 -23.59
C PRO A 336 1.48 -66.55 -23.31
N GLY A 337 1.12 -67.63 -22.60
CA GLY A 337 2.00 -68.78 -22.35
C GLY A 337 2.42 -69.53 -23.62
N PRO A 338 3.47 -70.38 -23.55
CA PRO A 338 4.09 -70.99 -24.72
C PRO A 338 3.14 -71.96 -25.42
N ARG A 339 3.05 -71.84 -26.76
CA ARG A 339 2.25 -72.70 -27.62
C ARG A 339 2.88 -74.09 -27.72
N ASP A 340 2.18 -75.09 -27.18
CA ASP A 340 2.48 -76.50 -27.37
C ASP A 340 2.10 -76.95 -28.78
N GLN A 341 2.98 -77.69 -29.46
CA GLN A 341 2.81 -78.16 -30.84
C GLN A 341 2.42 -79.64 -30.89
N GLY A 342 1.28 -79.92 -31.54
CA GLY A 342 1.04 -81.15 -32.33
C GLY A 342 -0.16 -82.02 -31.92
N PRO A 343 -0.62 -82.96 -32.76
CA PRO A 343 -0.37 -83.16 -34.19
C PRO A 343 -1.65 -83.10 -35.07
N ARG A 344 -1.43 -83.02 -36.38
CA ARG A 344 -2.42 -82.96 -37.47
C ARG A 344 -3.24 -84.25 -37.58
N ASP A 345 -4.51 -84.14 -37.96
CA ASP A 345 -5.19 -85.21 -38.69
C ASP A 345 -6.14 -84.68 -39.78
N GLN A 346 -6.25 -85.48 -40.84
CA GLN A 346 -6.73 -85.16 -42.18
C GLN A 346 -8.23 -85.49 -42.35
N GLY A 347 -8.95 -84.80 -43.25
CA GLY A 347 -10.18 -85.34 -43.84
C GLY A 347 -11.13 -84.31 -44.45
N PRO A 348 -11.89 -84.63 -45.53
CA PRO A 348 -12.00 -83.74 -46.68
C PRO A 348 -13.40 -83.18 -46.99
N ARG A 349 -13.42 -82.10 -47.80
CA ARG A 349 -14.34 -81.70 -48.91
C ARG A 349 -15.87 -81.86 -48.70
N ASP A 350 -16.77 -80.94 -49.08
CA ASP A 350 -16.95 -80.45 -50.45
C ASP A 350 -18.04 -79.33 -50.55
N HIS A 351 -17.97 -78.60 -51.67
CA HIS A 351 -19.05 -77.94 -52.43
C HIS A 351 -19.79 -76.65 -51.93
N LEU A 352 -19.37 -75.49 -52.50
CA LEU A 352 -20.06 -74.56 -53.44
C LEU A 352 -21.61 -74.40 -53.40
N PRO A 353 -22.20 -73.34 -54.01
CA PRO A 353 -21.90 -71.89 -53.96
C PRO A 353 -23.18 -71.00 -54.00
N LYS A 354 -23.04 -69.66 -53.95
CA LYS A 354 -23.56 -68.68 -54.96
C LYS A 354 -23.75 -67.25 -54.41
N ARG A 355 -23.16 -66.31 -55.18
CA ARG A 355 -23.69 -65.03 -55.72
C ARG A 355 -24.42 -64.10 -54.73
N GLY A 356 -23.88 -62.90 -54.48
CA GLY A 356 -24.12 -61.69 -55.31
C GLY A 356 -25.19 -60.84 -54.61
N ARG A 357 -25.18 -59.50 -54.56
CA ARG A 357 -24.61 -58.42 -55.36
C ARG A 357 -24.45 -57.18 -54.46
N ALA A 358 -23.61 -56.25 -54.94
CA ALA A 358 -23.64 -54.78 -54.84
C ALA A 358 -24.07 -54.14 -53.52
#